data_AF-K9GVX7-F1
#
_entry.id   AF-K9GVX7-F1
#
_cell.length_a   1.000
_cell.length_b   1.000
_cell.length_c   1.000
_cell.angle_alpha   90.00
_cell.angle_beta   90.00
_cell.angle_gamma   90.00
#
_symmetry.space_group_name_H-M   'P 1'
#
loop_
_entity.id
_entity.type
_entity.pdbx_description
1 polymer ?
#
loop_
_entity_poly.entity_id
_entity_poly.type
_entity_poly.pdbx_seq_one_letter_code
_entity_poly.pdbx_strand_id
1 'polypeptide(L)'
;MTDGKATRERAVAALDRALDKSPDGAKDDLTDAIRAVAELRDDRVKRWRHTGAADDRHGLDAVNAILSLLAGLEYPLAGIKWKRVSEARDSLKKLS
;
A
#
# COMPACT_ATOMS: atom_id res chain seq x y z
N MET A 1 -12.08 11.39 9.67
CA MET A 1 -10.86 11.82 8.97
C MET A 1 -9.78 10.87 9.43
N THR A 2 -9.56 9.77 8.71
CA THR A 2 -8.52 8.81 9.11
C THR A 2 -7.19 9.50 8.88
N ASP A 3 -6.36 9.58 9.91
CA ASP A 3 -5.03 10.16 9.78
C ASP A 3 -4.25 9.29 8.77
N GLY A 4 -3.77 9.87 7.67
CA GLY A 4 -3.04 9.15 6.64
C GLY A 4 -1.84 8.38 7.20
N LYS A 5 -1.32 8.79 8.36
CA LYS A 5 -0.35 8.04 9.15
C LYS A 5 -0.88 6.68 9.63
N ALA A 6 -2.07 6.65 10.23
CA ALA A 6 -2.68 5.41 10.73
C ALA A 6 -3.01 4.44 9.59
N THR A 7 -3.49 4.95 8.45
CA THR A 7 -3.76 4.13 7.26
C THR A 7 -2.46 3.55 6.68
N ARG A 8 -1.38 4.34 6.64
CA ARG A 8 -0.04 3.87 6.24
C ARG A 8 0.48 2.78 7.18
N GLU A 9 0.39 2.98 8.48
CA GLU A 9 0.84 2.00 9.49
C GLU A 9 0.05 0.70 9.38
N ARG A 10 -1.27 0.77 9.14
CA ARG A 10 -2.10 -0.41 8.86
C ARG A 10 -1.64 -1.16 7.61
N ALA A 11 -1.34 -0.46 6.52
CA ALA A 11 -0.84 -1.06 5.29
C ALA A 11 0.50 -1.77 5.52
N VAL A 12 1.43 -1.13 6.23
CA VAL A 12 2.73 -1.72 6.58
C VAL A 12 2.55 -2.96 7.45
N ALA A 13 1.73 -2.90 8.50
CA ALA A 13 1.50 -4.02 9.39
C ALA A 13 0.85 -5.21 8.67
N ALA A 14 -0.07 -4.96 7.73
CA ALA A 14 -0.66 -6.01 6.90
C ALA A 14 0.38 -6.68 6.00
N LEU A 15 1.25 -5.91 5.34
CA LEU A 15 2.33 -6.48 4.51
C LEU A 15 3.37 -7.24 5.33
N ASP A 16 3.73 -6.74 6.52
CA ASP A 16 4.64 -7.45 7.42
C ASP A 16 4.03 -8.82 7.83
N ARG A 17 2.74 -8.88 8.19
CA ARG A 17 2.05 -10.16 8.45
C ARG A 17 1.98 -11.07 7.22
N ALA A 18 1.74 -10.52 6.03
CA ALA A 18 1.70 -11.30 4.80
C ALA A 18 3.05 -11.98 4.50
N LEU A 19 4.17 -11.27 4.75
CA LEU A 19 5.52 -11.78 4.51
C LEU A 19 5.92 -12.93 5.45
N ASP A 20 5.28 -13.03 6.61
CA ASP A 20 5.53 -14.09 7.60
C ASP A 20 4.68 -15.35 7.37
N LYS A 21 3.79 -15.34 6.36
CA LYS A 21 2.84 -16.43 6.07
C LYS A 21 3.18 -17.19 4.79
N SER A 22 2.69 -18.42 4.70
CA SER A 22 2.67 -19.17 3.44
C SER A 22 1.74 -18.48 2.41
N PRO A 23 1.93 -18.71 1.09
CA PRO A 23 1.11 -18.08 0.04
C PRO A 23 -0.40 -18.19 0.27
N ASP A 24 -0.87 -19.34 0.72
CA ASP A 24 -2.29 -19.58 0.99
C ASP A 24 -2.80 -18.83 2.23
N GLY A 25 -1.94 -18.62 3.22
CA GLY A 25 -2.27 -17.89 4.45
C GLY A 25 -2.14 -16.36 4.34
N ALA A 26 -1.43 -15.86 3.32
CA ALA A 26 -1.15 -14.44 3.15
C ALA A 26 -2.24 -13.66 2.41
N LYS A 27 -3.21 -14.34 1.79
CA LYS A 27 -4.23 -13.72 0.92
C LYS A 27 -4.99 -12.61 1.64
N ASP A 28 -5.51 -12.88 2.83
CA ASP A 28 -6.32 -11.92 3.56
C ASP A 28 -5.51 -10.69 3.98
N ASP A 29 -4.25 -10.88 4.39
CA ASP A 29 -3.35 -9.78 4.73
C ASP A 29 -2.96 -8.94 3.49
N LEU A 30 -2.76 -9.57 2.33
CA LEU A 30 -2.51 -8.85 1.07
C LEU A 30 -3.74 -8.05 0.65
N THR A 31 -4.94 -8.62 0.75
CA THR A 31 -6.19 -7.90 0.50
C THR A 31 -6.36 -6.72 1.46
N ASP A 32 -6.07 -6.91 2.75
CA ASP A 32 -6.12 -5.84 3.75
C ASP A 32 -5.08 -4.74 3.48
N ALA A 33 -3.88 -5.10 3.04
CA ALA A 33 -2.87 -4.15 2.62
C ALA A 33 -3.33 -3.33 1.41
N ILE A 34 -3.89 -3.98 0.37
CA ILE A 34 -4.42 -3.30 -0.82
C ILE A 34 -5.50 -2.29 -0.43
N ARG A 35 -6.44 -2.69 0.45
CA ARG A 35 -7.50 -1.81 0.96
C ARG A 35 -6.92 -0.60 1.71
N ALA A 36 -5.95 -0.82 2.59
CA ALA A 36 -5.29 0.26 3.32
C ALA A 36 -4.56 1.23 2.39
N VAL A 37 -3.84 0.72 1.37
CA VAL A 37 -3.16 1.59 0.39
C VAL A 37 -4.16 2.36 -0.47
N ALA A 38 -5.29 1.76 -0.84
CA ALA A 38 -6.36 2.45 -1.57
C ALA A 38 -6.99 3.58 -0.74
N GLU A 39 -7.24 3.37 0.55
CA GLU A 39 -7.70 4.42 1.47
C GLU A 39 -6.67 5.55 1.61
N LEU A 40 -5.37 5.21 1.73
CA LEU A 40 -4.30 6.19 1.80
C LEU A 40 -4.23 7.06 0.53
N ARG A 41 -4.41 6.45 -0.65
CA ARG A 41 -4.49 7.17 -1.92
C ARG A 41 -5.65 8.16 -1.90
N ASP A 42 -6.84 7.73 -1.47
CA ASP A 42 -8.03 8.57 -1.48
C ASP A 42 -7.87 9.80 -0.56
N ASP A 43 -7.20 9.63 0.58
CA ASP A 43 -6.87 10.75 1.47
C ASP A 43 -5.83 11.71 0.85
N ARG A 44 -4.81 11.19 0.14
CA ARG A 44 -3.84 12.03 -0.58
C ARG A 44 -4.47 12.75 -1.77
N VAL A 45 -5.41 12.13 -2.49
CA VAL A 45 -6.20 12.80 -3.53
C VAL A 45 -6.98 13.97 -2.95
N LYS A 46 -7.68 13.77 -1.82
CA LYS A 46 -8.43 14.84 -1.16
C LYS A 46 -7.51 16.00 -0.75
N ARG A 47 -6.35 15.68 -0.15
CA ARG A 47 -5.36 16.69 0.24
C ARG A 47 -4.85 17.47 -0.97
N TRP A 48 -4.38 16.78 -2.01
CA TRP A 48 -3.89 17.43 -3.23
C TRP A 48 -4.94 18.31 -3.90
N ARG A 49 -6.20 17.87 -3.95
CA ARG A 49 -7.31 18.70 -4.49
C ARG A 49 -7.56 19.96 -3.67
N HIS A 50 -7.23 19.96 -2.39
CA HIS A 50 -7.38 21.12 -1.52
C HIS A 50 -6.17 22.07 -1.61
N THR A 51 -4.95 21.53 -1.68
CA THR A 51 -3.71 22.33 -1.62
C THR A 51 -3.18 22.71 -2.99
N GLY A 52 -3.38 21.87 -4.02
CA GLY A 52 -2.73 21.98 -5.32
C GLY A 52 -1.20 21.81 -5.27
N ALA A 53 -0.62 21.44 -4.13
CA ALA A 53 0.82 21.44 -3.92
C ALA A 53 1.50 20.31 -4.69
N ALA A 54 2.67 20.61 -5.28
CA ALA A 54 3.48 19.63 -6.00
C ALA A 54 3.93 18.47 -5.09
N ASP A 55 4.22 18.75 -3.81
CA ASP A 55 4.60 17.73 -2.84
C ASP A 55 3.46 16.74 -2.55
N ASP A 56 2.22 17.24 -2.46
CA ASP A 56 1.05 16.36 -2.31
C ASP A 56 0.81 15.52 -3.56
N ARG A 57 1.14 16.07 -4.75
CA ARG A 57 1.09 15.32 -6.00
C ARG A 57 2.14 14.20 -6.02
N HIS A 58 3.38 14.48 -5.64
CA HIS A 58 4.44 13.48 -5.55
C HIS A 58 4.08 12.36 -4.56
N GLY A 59 3.53 12.71 -3.40
CA GLY A 59 3.04 11.74 -2.43
C GLY A 59 1.93 10.86 -2.99
N LEU A 60 1.00 11.44 -3.75
CA LEU A 60 -0.07 10.70 -4.44
C LEU A 60 0.48 9.73 -5.51
N ASP A 61 1.40 10.19 -6.35
CA ASP A 61 2.01 9.37 -7.40
C ASP A 61 2.77 8.18 -6.80
N ALA A 62 3.48 8.39 -5.68
CA ALA A 62 4.15 7.32 -4.94
C ALA A 62 3.18 6.27 -4.37
N VAL A 63 2.06 6.69 -3.76
CA VAL A 63 1.04 5.75 -3.27
C VAL A 63 0.39 4.97 -4.42
N ASN A 64 0.15 5.63 -5.56
CA ASN A 64 -0.38 4.97 -6.74
C ASN A 64 0.56 3.88 -7.28
N ALA A 65 1.86 4.15 -7.34
CA ALA A 65 2.86 3.16 -7.75
C ALA A 65 2.86 1.93 -6.83
N ILE A 66 2.76 2.13 -5.51
CA ILE A 66 2.66 1.04 -4.53
C ILE A 66 1.38 0.22 -4.74
N LEU A 67 0.24 0.88 -4.97
CA LEU A 67 -1.02 0.18 -5.22
C LEU A 67 -0.95 -0.66 -6.49
N SER A 68 -0.34 -0.16 -7.56
CA SER A 68 -0.12 -0.92 -8.80
C SER A 68 0.79 -2.13 -8.59
N LEU A 69 1.82 -2.02 -7.75
CA LEU A 69 2.68 -3.15 -7.37
C LEU A 69 1.89 -4.24 -6.64
N LEU A 70 1.00 -3.85 -5.72
CA LEU A 70 0.19 -4.78 -4.94
C LEU A 70 -0.95 -5.41 -5.75
N ALA A 71 -1.63 -4.63 -6.60
CA ALA A 71 -2.67 -5.16 -7.48
C ALA A 71 -2.13 -6.21 -8.47
N GLY A 72 -0.86 -6.07 -8.88
CA GLY A 72 -0.16 -7.07 -9.69
C GLY A 72 0.19 -8.39 -8.97
N LEU A 73 -0.22 -8.55 -7.71
CA LEU A 73 -0.10 -9.78 -6.92
C LEU A 73 -1.41 -10.58 -6.88
N GLU A 74 -2.55 -10.00 -7.30
CA GLU A 74 -3.81 -10.71 -7.42
C GLU A 74 -3.75 -11.65 -8.64
N TYR A 75 -3.50 -12.94 -8.34
CA TYR A 75 -3.61 -14.12 -9.20
C TYR A 75 -2.49 -14.46 -10.22
N PRO A 76 -2.14 -15.77 -10.35
CA PRO A 76 -2.35 -16.86 -9.40
C PRO A 76 -1.34 -16.81 -8.25
N LEU A 77 -1.81 -17.05 -7.02
CA LEU A 77 -1.01 -17.04 -5.77
C LEU A 77 0.12 -18.10 -5.73
N ALA A 78 0.11 -19.07 -6.65
CA ALA A 78 1.22 -20.00 -6.87
C ALA A 78 2.53 -19.29 -7.30
N GLY A 79 2.46 -18.01 -7.68
CA GLY A 79 3.60 -17.19 -8.07
C GLY A 79 3.69 -15.85 -7.34
N ILE A 80 3.30 -15.76 -6.05
CA ILE A 80 3.49 -14.53 -5.26
C ILE A 80 4.96 -14.10 -5.38
N LYS A 81 5.17 -12.94 -5.98
CA LYS A 81 6.50 -12.33 -6.07
C LYS A 81 6.78 -11.64 -4.74
N TRP A 82 7.19 -12.42 -3.73
CA TRP A 82 7.50 -11.93 -2.37
C TRP A 82 8.46 -10.74 -2.35
N LYS A 83 9.38 -10.68 -3.32
CA LYS A 83 10.23 -9.50 -3.54
C LYS A 83 9.41 -8.21 -3.74
N ARG A 84 8.34 -8.25 -4.54
CA ARG A 84 7.44 -7.10 -4.77
C ARG A 84 6.63 -6.74 -3.52
N VAL A 85 6.25 -7.74 -2.71
CA VAL A 85 5.58 -7.51 -1.42
C VAL A 85 6.51 -6.73 -0.48
N SER A 86 7.78 -7.16 -0.37
CA SER A 86 8.78 -6.42 0.43
C SER A 86 9.04 -5.04 -0.13
N GLU A 87 9.19 -4.89 -1.46
CA GLU A 87 9.40 -3.58 -2.10
C GLU A 87 8.25 -2.61 -1.84
N ALA A 88 7.00 -3.08 -1.88
CA ALA A 88 5.82 -2.27 -1.54
C ALA A 88 5.84 -1.86 -0.06
N ARG A 89 6.17 -2.78 0.85
CA ARG A 89 6.31 -2.54 2.29
C ARG A 89 7.41 -1.51 2.60
N ASP A 90 8.56 -1.65 1.98
CA ASP A 90 9.71 -0.74 2.16
C ASP A 90 9.43 0.64 1.59
N SER A 91 8.69 0.71 0.48
CA SER A 91 8.24 1.98 -0.11
C SER A 91 7.22 2.69 0.79
N LEU A 92 6.28 1.95 1.39
CA LEU A 92 5.34 2.51 2.37
C LEU A 92 6.04 3.06 3.61
N LYS A 93 7.08 2.39 4.11
CA LYS A 93 7.89 2.86 5.25
C LYS A 93 8.63 4.17 4.96
N LYS A 94 8.91 4.46 3.68
CA LYS A 94 9.62 5.67 3.24
C LYS A 94 8.71 6.86 2.91
N LEU A 95 7.39 6.64 2.81
CA LEU A 95 6.43 7.73 2.59
C LEU A 95 6.36 8.63 3.83
N SER A 96 6.91 9.84 3.75
CA SER A 96 6.77 10.92 4.74
C SER A 96 5.44 11.66 4.59
#